data_AF-A0A962YJX2-F1
#
_entry.id   AF-A0A962YJX2-F1
#
_cell.length_a   1.000
_cell.length_b   1.000
_cell.length_c   1.000
_cell.angle_alpha   90.00
_cell.angle_beta   90.00
_cell.angle_gamma   90.00
#
_symmetry.space_group_name_H-M   'P 1'
#
loop_
_entity.id
_entity.type
_entity.pdbx_description
1 polymer ?
#
loop_
_entity_poly.entity_id
_entity_poly.type
_entity_poly.pdbx_seq_one_letter_code
_entity_poly.pdbx_strand_id
1 'polypeptide(L)'
;MLNTAQRADLADEIRADIESNRIQLPTLPEVALKVRDEVERENTDAHTIAKMVGNDAALSARLLQVANSPLYRGRVEIDSIQQAVTRLGLKMVRSLVVSLAMKQIFQATSDALDRQFRQVWDDSLQVAAISRVLAGGVAELENEQAMLGGLIHNIGALPILTKIDERWGYDADPALISALIDELAPEIGGRILKHWNFAESLANIPTACYDLKYDPGPFPTYADIVLVARLQNLAAKGGPQAQAGWADIPAFGKIGVEPEVVIINMEGPAEEIAEVRSMLGG
;
A
#
# COMPACT_ATOMS: atom_id res chain seq x y z
N MET A 1 -14.30 -24.95 12.20
CA MET A 1 -13.10 -24.31 12.77
C MET A 1 -11.87 -24.94 12.17
N LEU A 2 -11.02 -24.11 11.55
CA LEU A 2 -9.76 -24.53 10.92
C LEU A 2 -8.82 -25.07 12.01
N ASN A 3 -8.20 -26.24 11.80
CA ASN A 3 -7.20 -26.81 12.71
C ASN A 3 -5.78 -26.70 12.11
N THR A 4 -4.74 -26.98 12.90
CA THR A 4 -3.33 -26.84 12.48
C THR A 4 -2.96 -27.69 11.26
N ALA A 5 -3.57 -28.87 11.09
CA ALA A 5 -3.32 -29.73 9.93
C ALA A 5 -3.95 -29.13 8.66
N GLN A 6 -5.19 -28.64 8.74
CA GLN A 6 -5.87 -27.97 7.63
C GLN A 6 -5.14 -26.68 7.20
N ARG A 7 -4.51 -25.96 8.14
CA ARG A 7 -3.64 -24.81 7.82
C ARG A 7 -2.43 -25.24 7.00
N ALA A 8 -1.71 -26.28 7.44
CA ALA A 8 -0.52 -26.77 6.75
C ALA A 8 -0.87 -27.23 5.32
N ASP A 9 -1.96 -28.00 5.18
CA ASP A 9 -2.45 -28.45 3.88
C ASP A 9 -2.79 -27.27 2.95
N LEU A 10 -3.41 -26.21 3.48
CA LEU A 10 -3.69 -25.00 2.69
C LEU A 10 -2.40 -24.28 2.28
N ALA A 11 -1.46 -24.11 3.21
CA ALA A 11 -0.22 -23.41 2.93
C ALA A 11 0.56 -24.11 1.83
N ASP A 12 0.63 -25.45 1.87
CA ASP A 12 1.28 -26.26 0.85
C ASP A 12 0.53 -26.19 -0.49
N GLU A 13 -0.80 -26.19 -0.49
CA GLU A 13 -1.61 -26.00 -1.69
C GLU A 13 -1.38 -24.61 -2.32
N ILE A 14 -1.46 -23.54 -1.52
CA ILE A 14 -1.21 -22.17 -1.98
C ILE A 14 0.21 -22.08 -2.54
N ARG A 15 1.21 -22.63 -1.86
CA ARG A 15 2.60 -22.65 -2.34
C ARG A 15 2.76 -23.42 -3.64
N ALA A 16 2.15 -24.59 -3.77
CA ALA A 16 2.16 -25.35 -5.02
C ALA A 16 1.47 -24.58 -6.16
N ASP A 17 0.41 -23.83 -5.88
CA ASP A 17 -0.25 -22.97 -6.85
C ASP A 17 0.58 -21.72 -7.19
N ILE A 18 1.35 -21.16 -6.24
CA ILE A 18 2.34 -20.10 -6.50
C ILE A 18 3.41 -20.62 -7.47
N GLU A 19 4.01 -21.78 -7.16
CA GLU A 19 5.08 -22.39 -7.96
C GLU A 19 4.62 -22.76 -9.37
N SER A 20 3.36 -23.21 -9.48
CA SER A 20 2.75 -23.60 -10.76
C SER A 20 2.09 -22.44 -11.52
N ASN A 21 2.17 -21.19 -11.02
CA ASN A 21 1.46 -20.02 -11.56
C ASN A 21 -0.06 -20.25 -11.75
N ARG A 22 -0.69 -20.99 -10.83
CA ARG A 22 -2.13 -21.30 -10.83
C ARG A 22 -2.95 -20.36 -9.95
N ILE A 23 -2.30 -19.53 -9.12
CA ILE A 23 -3.00 -18.49 -8.37
C ILE A 23 -3.57 -17.45 -9.33
N GLN A 24 -4.87 -17.19 -9.20
CA GLN A 24 -5.50 -16.05 -9.85
C GLN A 24 -5.00 -14.76 -9.19
N LEU A 25 -4.12 -14.06 -9.89
CA LEU A 25 -3.63 -12.76 -9.46
C LEU A 25 -4.68 -11.69 -9.79
N PRO A 26 -4.89 -10.70 -8.91
CA PRO A 26 -5.75 -9.57 -9.24
C PRO A 26 -5.21 -8.84 -10.47
N THR A 27 -6.12 -8.25 -11.25
CA THR A 27 -5.74 -7.40 -12.39
C THR A 27 -5.70 -5.95 -11.96
N LEU A 28 -4.65 -5.24 -12.38
CA LEU A 28 -4.54 -3.81 -12.16
C LEU A 28 -5.61 -3.08 -13.00
N PRO A 29 -6.41 -2.15 -12.43
CA PRO A 29 -7.40 -1.41 -13.21
C PRO A 29 -6.80 -0.70 -14.42
N GLU A 30 -7.52 -0.73 -15.55
CA GLU A 30 -7.01 -0.24 -16.84
C GLU A 30 -6.55 1.23 -16.78
N VAL A 31 -7.26 2.06 -16.02
CA VAL A 31 -6.90 3.48 -15.81
C VAL A 31 -5.55 3.64 -15.09
N ALA A 32 -5.24 2.77 -14.11
CA ALA A 32 -3.96 2.79 -13.40
C ALA A 32 -2.81 2.34 -14.32
N LEU A 33 -3.04 1.30 -15.12
CA LEU A 33 -2.08 0.86 -16.15
C LEU A 33 -1.79 1.98 -17.15
N LYS A 34 -2.84 2.58 -17.73
CA LYS A 34 -2.70 3.65 -18.73
C LYS A 34 -1.96 4.86 -18.18
N VAL A 35 -2.33 5.34 -16.99
CA VAL A 35 -1.68 6.52 -16.39
C VAL A 35 -0.22 6.24 -16.03
N ARG A 36 0.08 5.06 -15.49
CA ARG A 36 1.46 4.67 -15.22
C ARG A 36 2.29 4.65 -16.49
N ASP A 37 1.83 3.93 -17.51
CA ASP A 37 2.57 3.75 -18.77
C ASP A 37 2.69 5.07 -19.54
N GLU A 38 1.73 5.98 -19.40
CA GLU A 38 1.79 7.30 -19.99
C GLU A 38 2.87 8.15 -19.33
N VAL A 39 2.93 8.25 -18.00
CA VAL A 39 3.90 9.11 -17.30
C VAL A 39 5.37 8.71 -17.54
N GLU A 40 5.64 7.48 -17.97
CA GLU A 40 6.99 7.04 -18.36
C GLU A 40 7.41 7.50 -19.79
N ARG A 41 6.51 8.10 -20.58
CA ARG A 41 6.82 8.56 -21.94
C ARG A 41 7.48 9.94 -21.90
N GLU A 42 8.51 10.15 -22.73
CA GLU A 42 9.29 11.40 -22.78
C GLU A 42 8.48 12.66 -23.16
N ASN A 43 7.29 12.49 -23.77
CA ASN A 43 6.47 13.60 -24.30
C ASN A 43 5.11 13.75 -23.61
N THR A 44 4.94 13.20 -22.42
CA THR A 44 3.66 13.32 -21.70
C THR A 44 3.47 14.70 -21.10
N ASP A 45 2.29 15.27 -21.33
CA ASP A 45 1.87 16.53 -20.75
C ASP A 45 0.68 16.37 -19.80
N ALA A 46 0.41 17.44 -19.05
CA ALA A 46 -0.69 17.47 -18.09
C ALA A 46 -2.06 17.26 -18.75
N HIS A 47 -2.21 17.69 -20.01
CA HIS A 47 -3.46 17.56 -20.76
C HIS A 47 -3.78 16.09 -21.07
N THR A 48 -2.77 15.32 -21.45
CA THR A 48 -2.89 13.90 -21.79
C THR A 48 -3.34 13.10 -20.57
N ILE A 49 -2.68 13.29 -19.42
CA ILE A 49 -3.09 12.64 -18.16
C ILE A 49 -4.49 13.09 -17.73
N ALA A 50 -4.80 14.39 -17.84
CA ALA A 50 -6.11 14.90 -17.46
C ALA A 50 -7.23 14.27 -18.30
N LYS A 51 -7.02 14.04 -19.60
CA LYS A 51 -7.97 13.36 -20.47
C LYS A 51 -8.15 11.88 -20.10
N MET A 52 -7.09 11.20 -19.68
CA MET A 52 -7.17 9.80 -19.25
C MET A 52 -7.98 9.67 -17.95
N VAL A 53 -7.65 10.48 -16.94
CA VAL A 53 -8.36 10.48 -15.65
C VAL A 53 -9.79 11.00 -15.80
N GLY A 54 -10.01 11.99 -16.67
CA GLY A 54 -11.31 12.61 -16.94
C GLY A 54 -12.40 11.66 -17.42
N ASN A 55 -12.05 10.48 -17.94
CA ASN A 55 -13.01 9.46 -18.35
C ASN A 55 -13.62 8.68 -17.15
N ASP A 56 -12.99 8.76 -15.98
CA ASP A 56 -13.49 8.17 -14.73
C ASP A 56 -13.92 9.29 -13.77
N ALA A 57 -15.23 9.44 -13.60
CA ALA A 57 -15.81 10.50 -12.77
C ALA A 57 -15.43 10.36 -11.29
N ALA A 58 -15.29 9.14 -10.77
CA ALA A 58 -14.95 8.89 -9.38
C ALA A 58 -13.48 9.24 -9.12
N LEU A 59 -12.57 8.81 -9.99
CA LEU A 59 -11.15 9.18 -9.91
C LEU A 59 -10.95 10.68 -10.13
N SER A 60 -11.69 11.28 -11.05
CA SER A 60 -11.64 12.73 -11.32
C SER A 60 -12.05 13.54 -10.09
N ALA A 61 -13.20 13.22 -9.51
CA ALA A 61 -13.69 13.89 -8.30
C ALA A 61 -12.70 13.73 -7.15
N ARG A 62 -12.14 12.52 -6.99
CA ARG A 62 -11.18 12.25 -5.92
C ARG A 62 -9.85 12.98 -6.12
N LEU A 63 -9.33 13.03 -7.35
CA LEU A 63 -8.11 13.78 -7.65
C LEU A 63 -8.29 15.28 -7.40
N LEU A 64 -9.46 15.85 -7.73
CA LEU A 64 -9.79 17.24 -7.39
C LEU A 64 -9.84 17.48 -5.88
N GLN A 65 -10.47 16.57 -5.12
CA GLN A 65 -10.50 16.64 -3.66
C GLN A 65 -9.09 16.63 -3.07
N VAL A 66 -8.21 15.75 -3.57
CA VAL A 66 -6.81 15.71 -3.16
C VAL A 66 -6.10 17.03 -3.49
N ALA A 67 -6.24 17.54 -4.71
CA ALA A 67 -5.58 18.77 -5.14
C ALA A 67 -6.07 20.06 -4.44
N ASN A 68 -7.22 19.99 -3.76
CA ASN A 68 -7.79 21.05 -2.92
C ASN A 68 -7.68 20.75 -1.42
N SER A 69 -7.09 19.63 -1.01
CA SER A 69 -6.87 19.29 0.39
C SER A 69 -5.85 20.21 1.07
N PRO A 70 -5.91 20.43 2.39
CA PRO A 70 -4.95 21.27 3.12
C PRO A 70 -3.48 21.02 2.79
N LEU A 71 -3.08 19.76 2.55
CA LEU A 71 -1.73 19.35 2.16
C LEU A 71 -1.28 19.85 0.78
N TYR A 72 -2.18 19.94 -0.20
CA TYR A 72 -1.81 20.26 -1.59
C TYR A 72 -2.44 21.56 -2.11
N ARG A 73 -3.39 22.16 -1.38
CA ARG A 73 -4.14 23.32 -1.85
C ARG A 73 -3.22 24.51 -2.08
N GLY A 74 -3.44 25.16 -3.21
CA GLY A 74 -2.89 26.48 -3.46
C GLY A 74 -3.71 27.59 -2.79
N ARG A 75 -3.39 28.84 -3.13
CA ARG A 75 -4.18 30.00 -2.71
C ARG A 75 -5.59 30.04 -3.30
N VAL A 76 -5.78 29.39 -4.45
CA VAL A 76 -7.03 29.39 -5.22
C VAL A 76 -7.50 27.94 -5.37
N GLU A 77 -8.78 27.71 -5.13
CA GLU A 77 -9.43 26.42 -5.37
C GLU A 77 -9.43 26.11 -6.87
N ILE A 78 -9.22 24.85 -7.23
CA ILE A 78 -9.27 24.40 -8.63
C ILE A 78 -10.49 23.55 -8.89
N ASP A 79 -11.01 23.66 -10.11
CA ASP A 79 -12.26 23.03 -10.56
C ASP A 79 -12.08 22.14 -11.79
N SER A 80 -10.84 21.98 -12.28
CA SER A 80 -10.54 21.16 -13.45
C SER A 80 -9.37 20.20 -13.23
N ILE A 81 -9.46 19.02 -13.85
CA ILE A 81 -8.42 17.98 -13.75
C ILE A 81 -7.10 18.47 -14.31
N GLN A 82 -7.13 19.26 -15.39
CA GLN A 82 -5.90 19.82 -15.96
C GLN A 82 -5.18 20.73 -14.95
N GLN A 83 -5.89 21.59 -14.24
CA GLN A 83 -5.30 22.41 -13.17
C GLN A 83 -4.77 21.53 -12.02
N ALA A 84 -5.46 20.44 -11.68
CA ALA A 84 -5.00 19.50 -10.66
C ALA A 84 -3.68 18.85 -11.06
N VAL A 85 -3.59 18.39 -12.31
CA VAL A 85 -2.37 17.78 -12.83
C VAL A 85 -1.22 18.78 -12.92
N THR A 86 -1.49 20.02 -13.34
CA THR A 86 -0.47 21.08 -13.37
C THR A 86 0.02 21.45 -11.96
N ARG A 87 -0.86 21.48 -10.96
CA ARG A 87 -0.51 21.81 -9.58
C ARG A 87 0.32 20.71 -8.92
N LEU A 88 -0.15 19.47 -9.02
CA LEU A 88 0.45 18.32 -8.33
C LEU A 88 1.71 17.81 -9.07
N GLY A 89 1.76 18.00 -10.39
CA GLY A 89 2.79 17.44 -11.25
C GLY A 89 2.53 15.98 -11.62
N LEU A 90 3.14 15.54 -12.73
CA LEU A 90 2.86 14.24 -13.35
C LEU A 90 3.19 13.04 -12.45
N LYS A 91 4.34 13.07 -11.78
CA LYS A 91 4.80 11.97 -10.91
C LYS A 91 3.86 11.75 -9.70
N MET A 92 3.43 12.84 -9.08
CA MET A 92 2.51 12.80 -7.95
C MET A 92 1.15 12.27 -8.40
N VAL A 93 0.62 12.79 -9.51
CA VAL A 93 -0.65 12.33 -10.10
C VAL A 93 -0.58 10.85 -10.46
N ARG A 94 0.53 10.37 -11.03
CA ARG A 94 0.73 8.93 -11.31
C ARG A 94 0.51 8.11 -10.05
N SER A 95 1.23 8.43 -8.99
CA SER A 95 1.17 7.70 -7.71
C SER A 95 -0.22 7.77 -7.09
N LEU A 96 -0.87 8.94 -7.13
CA LEU A 96 -2.22 9.15 -6.62
C LEU A 96 -3.27 8.38 -7.42
N VAL A 97 -3.27 8.47 -8.75
CA VAL A 97 -4.24 7.76 -9.59
C VAL A 97 -4.10 6.25 -9.42
N VAL A 98 -2.87 5.73 -9.39
CA VAL A 98 -2.63 4.31 -9.12
C VAL A 98 -3.16 3.95 -7.73
N SER A 99 -2.86 4.74 -6.71
CA SER A 99 -3.33 4.51 -5.34
C SER A 99 -4.86 4.52 -5.23
N LEU A 100 -5.51 5.49 -5.85
CA LEU A 100 -6.97 5.63 -5.85
C LEU A 100 -7.66 4.50 -6.62
N ALA A 101 -7.05 4.05 -7.71
CA ALA A 101 -7.53 2.91 -8.46
C ALA A 101 -7.39 1.59 -7.66
N MET A 102 -6.46 1.49 -6.71
CA MET A 102 -6.26 0.26 -5.93
C MET A 102 -7.52 -0.15 -5.18
N LYS A 103 -8.35 0.81 -4.75
CA LYS A 103 -9.62 0.55 -4.07
C LYS A 103 -10.54 -0.36 -4.90
N GLN A 104 -10.46 -0.31 -6.23
CA GLN A 104 -11.28 -1.13 -7.14
C GLN A 104 -10.88 -2.61 -7.11
N ILE A 105 -9.70 -2.96 -6.60
CA ILE A 105 -9.22 -4.35 -6.50
C ILE A 105 -9.82 -5.05 -5.28
N PHE A 106 -10.19 -4.30 -4.25
CA PHE A 106 -10.78 -4.81 -3.01
C PHE A 106 -12.29 -5.05 -3.16
N GLN A 107 -12.70 -5.71 -4.24
CA GLN A 107 -14.09 -6.10 -4.48
C GLN A 107 -14.32 -7.55 -4.06
N ALA A 108 -15.15 -7.73 -3.04
CA ALA A 108 -15.49 -9.04 -2.50
C ALA A 108 -16.75 -9.61 -3.15
N THR A 109 -16.81 -10.94 -3.23
CA THR A 109 -17.97 -11.71 -3.73
C THR A 109 -18.93 -12.14 -2.62
N SER A 110 -18.54 -11.99 -1.35
CA SER A 110 -19.32 -12.32 -0.16
C SER A 110 -19.17 -11.26 0.94
N ASP A 111 -20.17 -11.11 1.81
CA ASP A 111 -20.14 -10.15 2.93
C ASP A 111 -19.01 -10.45 3.93
N ALA A 112 -18.62 -11.71 4.05
CA ALA A 112 -17.55 -12.12 4.95
C ALA A 112 -16.17 -11.76 4.38
N LEU A 113 -15.97 -11.99 3.07
CA LEU A 113 -14.79 -11.53 2.35
C LEU A 113 -14.68 -10.00 2.35
N ASP A 114 -15.80 -9.29 2.20
CA ASP A 114 -15.84 -7.82 2.22
C ASP A 114 -15.30 -7.27 3.54
N ARG A 115 -15.66 -7.87 4.69
CA ARG A 115 -15.11 -7.47 5.99
C ARG A 115 -13.60 -7.62 6.07
N GLN A 116 -13.06 -8.71 5.53
CA GLN A 116 -11.61 -8.97 5.56
C GLN A 116 -10.86 -8.06 4.59
N PHE A 117 -11.40 -7.84 3.40
CA PHE A 117 -10.84 -6.89 2.43
C PHE A 117 -10.82 -5.47 2.99
N ARG A 118 -11.89 -5.04 3.67
CA ARG A 118 -11.90 -3.74 4.37
C ARG A 118 -10.83 -3.64 5.43
N GLN A 119 -10.61 -4.69 6.23
CA GLN A 119 -9.56 -4.69 7.24
C GLN A 119 -8.16 -4.57 6.61
N VAL A 120 -7.87 -5.34 5.56
CA VAL A 120 -6.60 -5.22 4.82
C VAL A 120 -6.46 -3.84 4.19
N TRP A 121 -7.52 -3.29 3.62
CA TRP A 121 -7.54 -1.96 3.02
C TRP A 121 -7.25 -0.86 4.05
N ASP A 122 -7.95 -0.87 5.19
CA ASP A 122 -7.77 0.11 6.26
C ASP A 122 -6.35 0.07 6.84
N ASP A 123 -5.78 -1.12 6.98
CA ASP A 123 -4.41 -1.31 7.41
C ASP A 123 -3.40 -0.78 6.39
N SER A 124 -3.59 -1.10 5.11
CA SER A 124 -2.78 -0.57 4.01
C SER A 124 -2.89 0.95 3.89
N LEU A 125 -4.06 1.54 4.11
CA LEU A 125 -4.24 3.00 4.15
C LEU A 125 -3.45 3.64 5.30
N GLN A 126 -3.48 3.02 6.48
CA GLN A 126 -2.74 3.52 7.64
C GLN A 126 -1.23 3.45 7.37
N VAL A 127 -0.73 2.33 6.84
CA VAL A 127 0.69 2.19 6.46
C VAL A 127 1.05 3.16 5.34
N ALA A 128 0.21 3.34 4.32
CA ALA A 128 0.42 4.32 3.24
C ALA A 128 0.58 5.75 3.77
N ALA A 129 -0.29 6.16 4.70
CA ALA A 129 -0.24 7.48 5.29
C ALA A 129 1.03 7.69 6.12
N ILE A 130 1.40 6.71 6.96
CA ILE A 130 2.65 6.76 7.75
C ILE A 130 3.87 6.80 6.82
N SER A 131 3.91 5.94 5.79
CA SER A 131 5.00 5.91 4.80
C SER A 131 5.19 7.25 4.11
N ARG A 132 4.09 7.95 3.79
CA ARG A 132 4.16 9.29 3.19
C ARG A 132 4.82 10.30 4.13
N VAL A 133 4.42 10.31 5.40
CA VAL A 133 4.96 11.22 6.42
C VAL A 133 6.43 10.92 6.70
N LEU A 134 6.79 9.64 6.84
CA LEU A 134 8.18 9.22 7.04
C LEU A 134 9.07 9.62 5.86
N ALA A 135 8.59 9.46 4.62
CA ALA A 135 9.34 9.87 3.44
C ALA A 135 9.58 11.38 3.36
N GLY A 136 8.71 12.20 3.96
CA GLY A 136 8.92 13.66 4.04
C GLY A 136 10.19 14.07 4.79
N GLY A 137 10.74 13.19 5.64
CA GLY A 137 12.02 13.37 6.32
C GLY A 137 13.24 12.87 5.54
N VAL A 138 13.06 12.24 4.38
CA VAL A 138 14.09 11.58 3.58
C VAL A 138 14.18 12.21 2.19
N ALA A 139 15.20 13.02 1.95
CA ALA A 139 15.30 13.88 0.76
C ALA A 139 15.33 13.13 -0.58
N GLU A 140 15.83 11.90 -0.59
CA GLU A 140 16.01 11.08 -1.80
C GLU A 140 14.74 10.33 -2.24
N LEU A 141 13.68 10.31 -1.42
CA LEU A 141 12.47 9.53 -1.68
C LEU A 141 11.27 10.43 -2.00
N GLU A 142 10.46 10.02 -2.96
CA GLU A 142 9.22 10.72 -3.30
C GLU A 142 8.09 10.29 -2.36
N ASN A 143 7.47 11.25 -1.64
CA ASN A 143 6.43 11.00 -0.65
C ASN A 143 5.28 10.12 -1.19
N GLU A 144 4.77 10.43 -2.37
CA GLU A 144 3.63 9.69 -2.94
C GLU A 144 4.01 8.32 -3.49
N GLN A 145 5.29 8.08 -3.81
CA GLN A 145 5.80 6.74 -4.12
C GLN A 145 5.90 5.89 -2.85
N ALA A 146 6.36 6.47 -1.73
CA ALA A 146 6.36 5.80 -0.44
C ALA A 146 4.93 5.48 0.04
N MET A 147 4.00 6.41 -0.15
CA MET A 147 2.57 6.20 0.09
C MET A 147 2.01 5.03 -0.72
N LEU A 148 2.29 4.99 -2.03
CA LEU A 148 1.88 3.90 -2.89
C LEU A 148 2.49 2.57 -2.44
N GLY A 149 3.77 2.56 -2.06
CA GLY A 149 4.46 1.41 -1.48
C GLY A 149 3.76 0.88 -0.23
N GLY A 150 3.37 1.77 0.68
CA GLY A 150 2.60 1.41 1.87
C GLY A 150 1.19 0.90 1.54
N LEU A 151 0.55 1.39 0.47
CA LEU A 151 -0.78 0.93 0.08
C LEU A 151 -0.76 -0.49 -0.51
N ILE A 152 0.30 -0.83 -1.25
CA ILE A 152 0.42 -2.11 -1.96
C ILE A 152 1.19 -3.17 -1.17
N HIS A 153 1.75 -2.84 -0.01
CA HIS A 153 2.65 -3.73 0.74
C HIS A 153 2.01 -5.08 1.08
N ASN A 154 0.70 -5.11 1.31
CA ASN A 154 -0.04 -6.32 1.71
C ASN A 154 -1.00 -6.84 0.62
N ILE A 155 -0.77 -6.49 -0.66
CA ILE A 155 -1.65 -6.89 -1.77
C ILE A 155 -1.75 -8.42 -1.94
N GLY A 156 -0.72 -9.15 -1.49
CA GLY A 156 -0.69 -10.62 -1.50
C GLY A 156 -1.70 -11.28 -0.57
N ALA A 157 -2.30 -10.54 0.36
CA ALA A 157 -3.36 -11.05 1.23
C ALA A 157 -4.65 -11.36 0.44
N LEU A 158 -4.93 -10.66 -0.66
CA LEU A 158 -6.23 -10.77 -1.36
C LEU A 158 -6.45 -12.17 -1.94
N PRO A 159 -5.52 -12.77 -2.72
CA PRO A 159 -5.74 -14.12 -3.24
C PRO A 159 -5.83 -15.20 -2.15
N ILE A 160 -5.12 -15.01 -1.03
CA ILE A 160 -5.18 -15.93 0.12
C ILE A 160 -6.58 -15.89 0.73
N LEU A 161 -7.08 -14.68 1.00
CA LEU A 161 -8.41 -14.44 1.56
C LEU A 161 -9.51 -15.00 0.66
N THR A 162 -9.43 -14.77 -0.65
CA THR A 162 -10.36 -15.36 -1.63
C THR A 162 -10.36 -16.89 -1.57
N LYS A 163 -9.18 -17.53 -1.56
CA LYS A 163 -9.08 -18.99 -1.47
C LYS A 163 -9.65 -19.55 -0.17
N ILE A 164 -9.46 -18.84 0.95
CA ILE A 164 -10.02 -19.23 2.24
C ILE A 164 -11.56 -19.18 2.18
N ASP A 165 -12.13 -18.10 1.63
CA ASP A 165 -13.58 -17.95 1.47
C ASP A 165 -14.16 -19.06 0.59
N GLU A 166 -13.54 -19.34 -0.56
CA GLU A 166 -13.97 -20.37 -1.50
C GLU A 166 -13.98 -21.79 -0.89
N ARG A 167 -13.00 -22.11 -0.03
CA ARG A 167 -12.80 -23.48 0.47
C ARG A 167 -13.55 -23.77 1.77
N TRP A 168 -13.66 -22.80 2.67
CA TRP A 168 -14.24 -23.02 4.00
C TRP A 168 -15.37 -22.06 4.36
N GLY A 169 -15.54 -20.96 3.62
CA GLY A 169 -16.17 -19.76 4.17
C GLY A 169 -15.35 -19.22 5.36
N TYR A 170 -15.59 -17.98 5.77
CA TYR A 170 -14.88 -17.35 6.89
C TYR A 170 -15.22 -17.92 8.30
N ASP A 171 -15.52 -19.21 8.42
CA ASP A 171 -15.63 -19.95 9.68
C ASP A 171 -14.26 -20.45 10.20
N ALA A 172 -13.18 -19.85 9.70
CA ALA A 172 -11.80 -20.12 10.10
C ALA A 172 -11.39 -19.26 11.30
N ASP A 173 -10.46 -19.77 12.11
CA ASP A 173 -9.89 -19.04 13.26
C ASP A 173 -9.11 -17.82 12.75
N PRO A 174 -9.45 -16.59 13.19
CA PRO A 174 -8.74 -15.36 12.80
C PRO A 174 -7.23 -15.44 13.01
N ALA A 175 -6.75 -16.13 14.05
CA ALA A 175 -5.32 -16.26 14.31
C ALA A 175 -4.62 -17.12 13.25
N LEU A 176 -5.30 -18.16 12.74
CA LEU A 176 -4.78 -19.00 11.66
C LEU A 176 -4.79 -18.26 10.32
N ILE A 177 -5.82 -17.47 10.05
CA ILE A 177 -5.88 -16.61 8.84
C ILE A 177 -4.72 -15.61 8.86
N SER A 178 -4.51 -14.90 9.98
CA SER A 178 -3.40 -13.95 10.13
C SER A 178 -2.06 -14.63 9.88
N ALA A 179 -1.82 -15.78 10.51
CA ALA A 179 -0.55 -16.48 10.37
C ALA A 179 -0.29 -17.01 8.95
N LEU A 180 -1.34 -17.37 8.19
CA LEU A 180 -1.23 -17.74 6.78
C LEU A 180 -0.90 -16.53 5.89
N ILE A 181 -1.53 -15.39 6.15
CA ILE A 181 -1.25 -14.14 5.44
C ILE A 181 0.19 -13.71 5.70
N ASP A 182 0.63 -13.68 6.96
CA ASP A 182 2.00 -13.29 7.33
C ASP A 182 3.06 -14.21 6.69
N GLU A 183 2.74 -15.49 6.49
CA GLU A 183 3.63 -16.47 5.87
C GLU A 183 3.70 -16.35 4.34
N LEU A 184 2.56 -16.15 3.66
CA LEU A 184 2.45 -16.34 2.20
C LEU A 184 2.25 -15.03 1.42
N ALA A 185 1.61 -14.02 2.03
CA ALA A 185 1.33 -12.75 1.35
C ALA A 185 2.60 -12.01 0.87
N PRO A 186 3.75 -12.05 1.58
CA PRO A 186 4.96 -11.39 1.13
C PRO A 186 5.45 -11.84 -0.25
N GLU A 187 5.46 -13.15 -0.51
CA GLU A 187 5.89 -13.70 -1.80
C GLU A 187 4.85 -13.45 -2.90
N ILE A 188 3.57 -13.70 -2.59
CA ILE A 188 2.46 -13.48 -3.54
C ILE A 188 2.40 -12.01 -3.95
N GLY A 189 2.52 -11.10 -2.99
CA GLY A 189 2.51 -9.66 -3.23
C GLY A 189 3.63 -9.24 -4.18
N GLY A 190 4.86 -9.72 -3.94
CA GLY A 190 5.99 -9.44 -4.84
C GLY A 190 5.73 -9.94 -6.27
N ARG A 191 5.13 -11.13 -6.42
CA ARG A 191 4.75 -11.68 -7.74
C ARG A 191 3.65 -10.86 -8.42
N ILE A 192 2.63 -10.40 -7.68
CA ILE A 192 1.58 -9.52 -8.20
C ILE A 192 2.20 -8.24 -8.76
N LEU A 193 3.05 -7.58 -7.98
CA LEU A 193 3.65 -6.30 -8.38
C LEU A 193 4.59 -6.45 -9.57
N LYS A 194 5.36 -7.55 -9.64
CA LYS A 194 6.19 -7.89 -10.81
C LYS A 194 5.34 -8.19 -12.05
N HIS A 195 4.25 -8.93 -11.89
CA HIS A 195 3.31 -9.21 -12.98
C HIS A 195 2.65 -7.93 -13.50
N TRP A 196 2.38 -6.98 -12.61
CA TRP A 196 1.91 -5.65 -12.97
C TRP A 196 3.02 -4.74 -13.52
N ASN A 197 4.28 -5.18 -13.64
CA ASN A 197 5.38 -4.36 -14.15
C ASN A 197 5.69 -3.12 -13.29
N PHE A 198 5.54 -3.20 -11.97
CA PHE A 198 6.08 -2.20 -11.06
C PHE A 198 7.61 -2.27 -11.02
N ALA A 199 8.26 -1.11 -10.83
CA ALA A 199 9.71 -1.04 -10.64
C ALA A 199 10.15 -1.86 -9.41
N GLU A 200 11.36 -2.42 -9.43
CA GLU A 200 11.87 -3.29 -8.35
C GLU A 200 11.85 -2.59 -6.98
N SER A 201 12.02 -1.26 -6.94
CA SER A 201 11.94 -0.45 -5.73
C SER A 201 10.57 -0.45 -5.04
N LEU A 202 9.51 -0.82 -5.76
CA LEU A 202 8.16 -1.05 -5.22
C LEU A 202 7.82 -2.54 -5.18
N ALA A 203 8.23 -3.30 -6.19
CA ALA A 203 7.89 -4.71 -6.31
C ALA A 203 8.55 -5.60 -5.24
N ASN A 204 9.65 -5.15 -4.64
CA ASN A 204 10.30 -5.85 -3.53
C ASN A 204 9.64 -5.60 -2.16
N ILE A 205 8.82 -4.54 -2.03
CA ILE A 205 8.25 -4.08 -0.75
C ILE A 205 7.48 -5.19 -0.03
N PRO A 206 6.58 -5.96 -0.68
CA PRO A 206 5.80 -6.98 0.03
C PRO A 206 6.66 -7.99 0.76
N THR A 207 7.84 -8.33 0.23
CA THR A 207 8.80 -9.21 0.90
C THR A 207 9.67 -8.44 1.89
N ALA A 208 10.32 -7.38 1.42
CA ALA A 208 11.34 -6.66 2.17
C ALA A 208 10.79 -6.04 3.47
N CYS A 209 9.55 -5.53 3.46
CA CYS A 209 9.03 -4.92 4.67
C CYS A 209 8.88 -5.93 5.81
N TYR A 210 8.63 -7.22 5.56
CA TYR A 210 8.46 -8.25 6.61
C TYR A 210 9.79 -8.84 7.13
N ASP A 211 10.91 -8.54 6.48
CA ASP A 211 12.23 -8.92 6.95
C ASP A 211 12.82 -7.83 7.87
N LEU A 212 12.80 -8.05 9.19
CA LEU A 212 13.36 -7.10 10.17
C LEU A 212 14.88 -6.89 10.01
N LYS A 213 15.56 -7.76 9.27
CA LYS A 213 17.00 -7.66 8.97
C LYS A 213 17.27 -7.13 7.56
N TYR A 214 16.24 -6.65 6.87
CA TYR A 214 16.37 -6.08 5.54
C TYR A 214 17.41 -4.95 5.54
N ASP A 215 18.48 -5.14 4.75
CA ASP A 215 19.55 -4.17 4.61
C ASP A 215 20.14 -4.20 3.18
N PRO A 216 19.53 -3.47 2.22
CA PRO A 216 19.99 -3.43 0.84
C PRO A 216 21.24 -2.53 0.64
N GLY A 217 21.69 -1.84 1.69
CA GLY A 217 22.76 -0.84 1.61
C GLY A 217 22.50 0.37 2.51
N PRO A 218 23.43 1.34 2.49
CA PRO A 218 23.46 2.44 3.48
C PRO A 218 22.39 3.51 3.26
N PHE A 219 21.79 3.59 2.07
CA PHE A 219 20.78 4.60 1.75
C PHE A 219 19.36 4.06 1.98
N PRO A 220 18.43 4.90 2.46
CA PRO A 220 17.05 4.50 2.67
C PRO A 220 16.35 4.18 1.33
N THR A 221 15.53 3.13 1.35
CA THR A 221 14.68 2.72 0.24
C THR A 221 13.20 2.85 0.61
N TYR A 222 12.30 2.75 -0.37
CA TYR A 222 10.86 2.67 -0.08
C TYR A 222 10.49 1.47 0.80
N ALA A 223 11.23 0.36 0.69
CA ALA A 223 11.03 -0.81 1.54
C ALA A 223 11.41 -0.53 3.01
N ASP A 224 12.48 0.22 3.28
CA ASP A 224 12.83 0.65 4.64
C ASP A 224 11.73 1.52 5.25
N ILE A 225 11.20 2.48 4.47
CA ILE A 225 10.09 3.35 4.89
C ILE A 225 8.84 2.53 5.23
N VAL A 226 8.45 1.60 4.34
CA VAL A 226 7.24 0.80 4.54
C VAL A 226 7.41 -0.20 5.68
N LEU A 227 8.62 -0.74 5.89
CA LEU A 227 8.94 -1.56 7.06
C LEU A 227 8.67 -0.78 8.35
N VAL A 228 9.25 0.41 8.50
CA VAL A 228 9.07 1.22 9.71
C VAL A 228 7.62 1.67 9.86
N ALA A 229 6.96 2.07 8.76
CA ALA A 229 5.56 2.45 8.77
C ALA A 229 4.64 1.31 9.26
N ARG A 230 4.88 0.08 8.81
CA ARG A 230 4.13 -1.10 9.26
C ARG A 230 4.37 -1.37 10.75
N LEU A 231 5.62 -1.30 11.21
CA LEU A 231 5.96 -1.49 12.62
C LEU A 231 5.28 -0.44 13.51
N GLN A 232 5.28 0.82 13.11
CA GLN A 232 4.57 1.88 13.83
C GLN A 232 3.06 1.68 13.85
N ASN A 233 2.47 1.25 12.73
CA ASN A 233 1.05 0.88 12.69
C ASN A 233 0.74 -0.27 13.67
N LEU A 234 1.62 -1.27 13.76
CA LEU A 234 1.49 -2.37 14.71
C LEU A 234 1.58 -1.88 16.17
N ALA A 235 2.55 -1.01 16.48
CA ALA A 235 2.70 -0.44 17.82
C ALA A 235 1.52 0.46 18.23
N ALA A 236 0.89 1.16 17.28
CA ALA A 236 -0.33 1.91 17.56
C ALA A 236 -1.52 1.02 17.93
N LYS A 237 -1.52 -0.25 17.52
CA LYS A 237 -2.59 -1.24 17.79
C LYS A 237 -2.37 -2.08 19.05
N GLY A 238 -1.16 -2.14 19.61
CA GLY A 238 -0.83 -2.96 20.77
C GLY A 238 0.45 -2.49 21.46
N GLY A 239 0.40 -2.41 22.81
CA GLY A 239 1.28 -1.61 23.67
C GLY A 239 2.79 -1.97 23.75
N PRO A 240 3.53 -1.47 24.77
CA PRO A 240 4.99 -1.24 24.79
C PRO A 240 5.90 -2.39 24.34
N GLN A 241 5.43 -3.64 24.38
CA GLN A 241 6.17 -4.81 23.90
C GLN A 241 6.32 -4.85 22.37
N ALA A 242 5.48 -4.13 21.63
CA ALA A 242 5.55 -4.07 20.16
C ALA A 242 6.87 -3.47 19.64
N GLN A 243 7.58 -2.71 20.46
CA GLN A 243 8.84 -2.03 20.11
C GLN A 243 10.11 -2.83 20.49
N ALA A 244 9.95 -3.99 21.13
CA ALA A 244 11.10 -4.80 21.55
C ALA A 244 11.94 -5.24 20.33
N GLY A 245 13.23 -4.90 20.34
CA GLY A 245 14.18 -5.26 19.27
C GLY A 245 14.23 -4.30 18.08
N TRP A 246 13.47 -3.20 18.09
CA TRP A 246 13.53 -2.22 16.99
C TRP A 246 14.85 -1.47 16.91
N ALA A 247 15.59 -1.35 18.03
CA ALA A 247 16.92 -0.75 18.06
C ALA A 247 17.94 -1.44 17.14
N ASP A 248 17.75 -2.73 16.86
CA ASP A 248 18.64 -3.51 16.00
C ASP A 248 18.19 -3.51 14.52
N ILE A 249 17.06 -2.86 14.19
CA ILE A 249 16.51 -2.84 12.83
C ILE A 249 17.18 -1.72 12.03
N PRO A 250 17.92 -2.03 10.94
CA PRO A 250 18.69 -1.04 10.18
C PRO A 250 17.84 0.11 9.62
N ALA A 251 16.59 -0.18 9.24
CA ALA A 251 15.69 0.78 8.62
C ALA A 251 15.46 2.03 9.48
N PHE A 252 15.29 1.91 10.80
CA PHE A 252 15.10 3.06 11.71
C PHE A 252 16.27 4.04 11.64
N GLY A 253 17.50 3.52 11.67
CA GLY A 253 18.72 4.33 11.57
C GLY A 253 18.85 5.04 10.21
N LYS A 254 18.49 4.36 9.11
CA LYS A 254 18.58 4.94 7.76
C LYS A 254 17.59 6.08 7.52
N ILE A 255 16.38 5.96 8.07
CA ILE A 255 15.33 6.97 7.89
C ILE A 255 15.38 8.08 8.95
N GLY A 256 16.26 7.95 9.96
CA GLY A 256 16.43 8.95 11.01
C GLY A 256 15.30 9.00 12.04
N VAL A 257 14.61 7.88 12.28
CA VAL A 257 13.54 7.78 13.29
C VAL A 257 14.03 6.96 14.47
N GLU A 258 13.89 7.50 15.67
CA GLU A 258 14.18 6.76 16.90
C GLU A 258 13.16 5.63 17.11
N PRO A 259 13.59 4.38 17.36
CA PRO A 259 12.71 3.22 17.58
C PRO A 259 11.62 3.43 18.65
N GLU A 260 11.91 4.21 19.68
CA GLU A 260 11.00 4.50 20.78
C GLU A 260 9.90 5.48 20.36
N VAL A 261 10.12 6.25 19.31
CA VAL A 261 9.20 7.28 18.82
C VAL A 261 8.14 6.68 17.90
N VAL A 262 6.88 6.72 18.36
CA VAL A 262 5.71 6.38 17.55
C VAL A 262 5.14 7.66 16.96
N ILE A 263 5.49 7.98 15.71
CA ILE A 263 5.10 9.27 15.10
C ILE A 263 3.59 9.44 14.96
N ILE A 264 2.82 8.36 14.92
CA ILE A 264 1.35 8.38 14.90
C ILE A 264 0.76 9.07 16.14
N ASN A 265 1.52 9.10 17.26
CA ASN A 265 1.10 9.72 18.51
C ASN A 265 1.61 11.17 18.66
N MET A 266 2.36 11.68 17.69
CA MET A 266 2.94 13.03 17.73
C MET A 266 1.99 14.05 17.09
N GLU A 267 1.85 15.22 17.73
CA GLU A 267 1.14 16.38 17.16
C GLU A 267 1.85 16.86 15.89
N GLY A 268 1.09 17.10 14.82
CA GLY A 268 1.64 17.33 13.47
C GLY A 268 1.58 16.06 12.61
N PRO A 269 2.50 15.09 12.77
CA PRO A 269 2.47 13.82 12.02
C PRO A 269 1.13 13.09 12.11
N ALA A 270 0.47 13.08 13.28
CA ALA A 270 -0.85 12.47 13.44
C ALA A 270 -1.94 13.17 12.60
N GLU A 271 -1.90 14.50 12.51
CA GLU A 271 -2.84 15.28 11.70
C GLU A 271 -2.61 15.03 10.21
N GLU A 272 -1.35 15.03 9.78
CA GLU A 272 -0.98 14.74 8.41
C GLU A 272 -1.38 13.30 8.00
N ILE A 273 -1.14 12.31 8.87
CA ILE A 273 -1.57 10.92 8.66
C ILE A 273 -3.10 10.86 8.51
N ALA A 274 -3.86 11.53 9.38
CA ALA A 274 -5.32 11.55 9.30
C ALA A 274 -5.81 12.19 7.99
N GLU A 275 -5.16 13.27 7.56
CA GLU A 275 -5.49 13.95 6.31
C GLU A 275 -5.23 13.06 5.08
N VAL A 276 -4.07 12.40 5.01
CA VAL A 276 -3.73 11.47 3.92
C VAL A 276 -4.71 10.29 3.90
N ARG A 277 -5.09 9.76 5.07
CA ARG A 277 -6.10 8.69 5.14
C ARG A 277 -7.45 9.14 4.64
N SER A 278 -7.90 10.35 4.99
CA SER A 278 -9.16 10.90 4.49
C SER A 278 -9.14 11.06 2.96
N MET A 279 -7.99 11.41 2.39
CA MET A 279 -7.82 11.56 0.94
C MET A 279 -7.95 10.24 0.19
N LEU A 280 -7.34 9.17 0.70
CA LEU A 280 -7.33 7.86 0.04
C LEU A 280 -8.54 6.99 0.40
N GLY A 281 -9.02 7.10 1.63
CA GLY A 281 -9.99 6.19 2.24
C GLY A 281 -11.39 6.34 1.71
N GLY A 282 -11.87 7.59 1.55
CA GLY A 282 -13.09 7.95 0.84
C GLY A 282 -14.38 7.29 1.30
#